data_AF-A0A9W6KUK7-F1
#
_entry.id   AF-A0A9W6KUK7-F1
#
_cell.length_a   1.000
_cell.length_b   1.000
_cell.length_c   1.000
_cell.angle_alpha   90.00
_cell.angle_beta   90.00
_cell.angle_gamma   90.00
#
_symmetry.space_group_name_H-M   'P 1'
#
loop_
_entity.id
_entity.type
_entity.pdbx_description
1 polymer ?
#
loop_
_entity_poly.entity_id
_entity_poly.type
_entity_poly.pdbx_seq_one_letter_code
_entity_poly.pdbx_strand_id
1 'polypeptide(L)'
;MTQTPAPSRPAETADRPQLRRRRGHLGGVHIGRLVLIEAVLLVIAAMVPHGPVVAGVTALAGLLILLVALLRSRGRWWLERRALSREHNRRRRAGPGPSPSDAGSPAERRLAMLRALAPGLEVREVAGATADGPRIGVGCDAAGWYAAAVLGSADSLRGDAEPGVPLDLLARVLDEAEHPGAVVQVSTVTVPAPWPQVDTNQFAARSYRELQHLQPGSALPADRTTWVAVRLDARARAEAGLPSSYDAEHAPALVASLIRKVGRLLRDGGLEHRILTGDELTEAVARACELDPSGRAEAARPQEEWTAWRAGELAHTVFWLRTWPRLDNTSALLEHLLSLPSSSSAAALVLTRDGAGLALRGLVRVSAAPAALEPAARAVEEAAAAAHAELVRLDGEHGPGMYACAPTGGGAT
;
A
#
# COMPACT_ATOMS: atom_id res chain seq x y z
N MET A 1 8.39 -38.40 -58.02
CA MET A 1 7.51 -38.20 -56.85
C MET A 1 8.01 -36.97 -56.10
N THR A 2 7.46 -35.81 -56.43
CA THR A 2 7.79 -34.50 -55.86
C THR A 2 6.91 -34.28 -54.64
N GLN A 3 7.52 -34.23 -53.45
CA GLN A 3 6.80 -34.04 -52.18
C GLN A 3 6.84 -32.56 -51.79
N THR A 4 5.69 -31.91 -51.86
CA THR A 4 5.46 -30.52 -51.43
C THR A 4 5.56 -30.43 -49.91
N PRO A 5 6.41 -29.55 -49.33
CA PRO A 5 6.40 -29.33 -47.89
C PRO A 5 5.16 -28.52 -47.48
N ALA A 6 4.47 -28.99 -46.45
CA ALA A 6 3.29 -28.35 -45.86
C ALA A 6 3.66 -27.00 -45.20
N PRO A 7 2.76 -26.00 -45.19
CA PRO A 7 3.03 -24.71 -44.59
C PRO A 7 3.13 -24.82 -43.05
N SER A 8 4.26 -24.35 -42.53
CA SER A 8 4.50 -24.15 -41.10
C SER A 8 3.49 -23.15 -40.53
N ARG A 9 2.75 -23.58 -39.50
CA ARG A 9 1.92 -22.71 -38.66
C ARG A 9 2.79 -21.59 -38.06
N PRO A 10 2.35 -20.32 -38.06
CA PRO A 10 3.08 -19.25 -37.40
C PRO A 10 3.11 -19.50 -35.89
N ALA A 11 4.33 -19.55 -35.33
CA ALA A 11 4.58 -19.47 -33.90
C ALA A 11 4.39 -18.00 -33.47
N GLU A 12 3.16 -17.63 -33.14
CA GLU A 12 2.85 -16.29 -32.64
C GLU A 12 1.94 -16.39 -31.41
N THR A 13 2.56 -16.45 -30.24
CA THR A 13 2.05 -15.72 -29.07
C THR A 13 3.27 -15.35 -28.23
N ALA A 14 3.78 -14.15 -28.47
CA ALA A 14 4.84 -13.55 -27.67
C ALA A 14 4.43 -13.54 -26.19
N ASP A 15 5.38 -13.99 -25.38
CA ASP A 15 5.39 -14.15 -23.93
C ASP A 15 4.97 -12.84 -23.22
N ARG A 16 3.68 -12.72 -22.88
CA ARG A 16 3.20 -11.62 -22.01
C ARG A 16 3.44 -12.04 -20.56
N PRO A 17 4.11 -11.21 -19.74
CA PRO A 17 4.40 -11.55 -18.36
C PRO A 17 3.10 -11.87 -17.61
N GLN A 18 3.02 -13.09 -17.06
CA GLN A 18 1.84 -13.53 -16.32
C GLN A 18 1.72 -12.72 -15.03
N LEU A 19 0.63 -11.96 -14.89
CA LEU A 19 0.34 -11.20 -13.68
C LEU A 19 -0.16 -12.15 -12.58
N ARG A 20 0.74 -12.57 -11.70
CA ARG A 20 0.46 -13.43 -10.55
C ARG A 20 -0.02 -12.59 -9.37
N ARG A 21 -1.29 -12.73 -9.03
CA ARG A 21 -1.89 -12.07 -7.87
C ARG A 21 -1.36 -12.72 -6.60
N ARG A 22 -0.46 -12.02 -5.89
CA ARG A 22 0.13 -12.56 -4.66
C ARG A 22 -0.88 -12.39 -3.53
N ARG A 23 -1.28 -13.51 -2.90
CA ARG A 23 -1.78 -13.49 -1.52
C ARG A 23 -0.62 -12.99 -0.67
N GLY A 24 -0.71 -11.79 -0.10
CA GLY A 24 0.38 -11.23 0.69
C GLY A 24 0.82 -12.27 1.72
N HIS A 25 2.12 -12.57 1.69
CA HIS A 25 2.71 -13.62 2.50
C HIS A 25 3.56 -12.95 3.56
N LEU A 26 3.28 -13.23 4.82
CA LEU A 26 4.28 -13.21 5.87
C LEU A 26 4.76 -14.64 6.06
N GLY A 27 5.87 -14.96 5.38
CA GLY A 27 6.65 -16.16 5.64
C GLY A 27 7.14 -16.15 7.08
N GLY A 28 6.96 -17.29 7.75
CA GLY A 28 7.33 -17.52 9.15
C GLY A 28 6.33 -18.41 9.88
N VAL A 29 5.04 -18.32 9.53
CA VAL A 29 3.96 -19.06 10.22
C VAL A 29 3.93 -20.54 9.83
N HIS A 30 4.37 -20.89 8.61
CA HIS A 30 4.49 -22.30 8.22
C HIS A 30 5.52 -23.05 9.06
N ILE A 31 6.63 -22.40 9.40
CA ILE A 31 7.69 -22.99 10.24
C ILE A 31 7.19 -23.12 11.68
N GLY A 32 6.59 -22.06 12.26
CA GLY A 32 6.03 -22.11 13.60
C GLY A 32 4.93 -23.18 13.76
N ARG A 33 4.12 -23.39 12.72
CA ARG A 33 3.12 -24.46 12.68
C ARG A 33 3.74 -25.85 12.62
N LEU A 34 4.80 -26.04 11.82
CA LEU A 34 5.51 -27.31 11.73
C LEU A 34 6.16 -27.65 13.07
N VAL A 35 6.82 -26.67 13.70
CA VAL A 35 7.47 -26.81 15.00
C VAL A 35 6.46 -27.07 16.11
N LEU A 36 5.29 -26.43 16.10
CA LEU A 36 4.23 -26.70 17.09
C LEU A 36 3.67 -28.12 16.93
N ILE A 37 3.45 -28.58 15.70
CA ILE A 37 3.01 -29.96 15.42
C ILE A 37 4.08 -30.95 15.92
N GLU A 38 5.34 -30.69 15.58
CA GLU A 38 6.47 -31.53 15.99
C GLU A 38 6.63 -31.58 17.53
N ALA A 39 6.52 -30.43 18.20
CA ALA A 39 6.58 -30.35 19.66
C ALA A 39 5.42 -31.12 20.34
N VAL A 40 4.19 -31.04 19.80
CA VAL A 40 3.06 -31.81 20.32
C VAL A 40 3.29 -33.31 20.12
N LEU A 41 3.79 -33.73 18.95
CA LEU A 41 4.11 -35.13 18.68
C LEU A 41 5.21 -35.66 19.60
N LEU A 42 6.26 -34.86 19.86
CA LEU A 42 7.35 -35.20 20.78
C LEU A 42 6.85 -35.35 22.23
N VAL A 43 5.98 -34.45 22.69
CA VAL A 43 5.41 -34.51 24.04
C VAL A 43 4.48 -35.72 24.20
N ILE A 44 3.69 -36.06 23.18
CA ILE A 44 2.86 -37.28 23.18
C ILE A 44 3.75 -38.52 23.21
N ALA A 45 4.78 -38.60 22.36
CA ALA A 45 5.70 -39.72 22.28
C ALA A 45 6.47 -39.94 23.61
N ALA A 46 6.91 -38.85 24.24
CA ALA A 46 7.61 -38.89 25.53
C ALA A 46 6.72 -39.37 26.70
N MET A 47 5.40 -39.26 26.57
CA MET A 47 4.45 -39.63 27.64
C MET A 47 3.90 -41.05 27.53
N VAL A 48 4.16 -41.76 26.42
CA VAL A 48 3.78 -43.17 26.22
C VAL A 48 4.25 -44.12 27.35
N PRO A 49 5.47 -43.98 27.91
CA PRO A 49 5.95 -44.87 28.96
C PRO A 49 5.22 -44.73 30.30
N HIS A 50 4.49 -43.63 30.52
CA HIS A 50 3.84 -43.30 31.79
C HIS A 50 2.40 -43.83 31.90
N GLY A 51 1.97 -44.67 30.95
CA GLY A 51 0.68 -45.34 30.95
C GLY A 51 -0.40 -44.66 30.10
N PRO A 52 -1.46 -45.41 29.74
CA PRO A 52 -2.43 -44.98 28.73
C PRO A 52 -3.26 -43.75 29.14
N VAL A 53 -3.50 -43.57 30.45
CA VAL A 53 -4.25 -42.42 30.98
C VAL A 53 -3.45 -41.13 30.80
N VAL A 54 -2.16 -41.15 31.13
CA VAL A 54 -1.27 -39.98 30.98
C VAL A 54 -1.07 -39.63 29.51
N ALA A 55 -0.87 -40.62 28.65
CA ALA A 55 -0.82 -40.43 27.20
C ALA A 55 -2.12 -39.83 26.65
N GLY A 56 -3.29 -40.31 27.10
CA GLY A 56 -4.60 -39.81 26.69
C GLY A 56 -4.85 -38.35 27.09
N VAL A 57 -4.53 -37.97 28.33
CA VAL A 57 -4.64 -36.58 28.81
C VAL A 57 -3.71 -35.65 28.03
N THR A 58 -2.48 -36.11 27.77
CA THR A 58 -1.48 -35.33 27.02
C THR A 58 -1.89 -35.14 25.56
N ALA A 59 -2.41 -36.18 24.92
CA ALA A 59 -2.95 -36.12 23.56
C ALA A 59 -4.15 -35.17 23.48
N LEU A 60 -5.05 -35.20 24.46
CA LEU A 60 -6.20 -34.28 24.52
C LEU A 60 -5.75 -32.82 24.70
N ALA A 61 -4.80 -32.56 25.58
CA ALA A 61 -4.23 -31.23 25.77
C ALA A 61 -3.51 -30.74 24.50
N GLY A 62 -2.72 -31.60 23.86
CA GLY A 62 -2.06 -31.33 22.57
C GLY A 62 -3.05 -31.01 21.46
N LEU A 63 -4.14 -31.80 21.37
CA LEU A 63 -5.23 -31.55 20.42
C LEU A 63 -5.92 -30.21 20.69
N LEU A 64 -6.16 -29.86 21.96
CA LEU A 64 -6.77 -28.58 22.33
C LEU A 64 -5.85 -27.40 21.98
N ILE A 65 -4.54 -27.52 22.20
CA ILE A 65 -3.53 -26.52 21.81
C ILE A 65 -3.50 -26.38 20.29
N LEU A 66 -3.52 -27.49 19.54
CA LEU A 66 -3.62 -27.50 18.09
C LEU A 66 -4.91 -26.81 17.62
N LEU A 67 -6.04 -27.12 18.26
CA LEU A 67 -7.34 -26.55 17.91
C LEU A 67 -7.37 -25.03 18.16
N VAL A 68 -6.79 -24.55 19.27
CA VAL A 68 -6.63 -23.11 19.56
C VAL A 68 -5.64 -22.45 18.58
N ALA A 69 -4.52 -23.10 18.26
CA ALA A 69 -3.53 -22.57 17.32
C ALA A 69 -4.06 -22.54 15.87
N LEU A 70 -4.93 -23.48 15.52
CA LEU A 70 -5.61 -23.61 14.23
C LEU A 70 -6.94 -22.86 14.19
N LEU A 71 -7.39 -22.26 15.30
CA LEU A 71 -8.65 -21.53 15.35
C LEU A 71 -8.55 -20.31 14.45
N ARG A 72 -9.21 -20.43 13.29
CA ARG A 72 -9.29 -19.41 12.26
C ARG A 72 -10.34 -18.39 12.67
N SER A 73 -9.93 -17.15 12.95
CA SER A 73 -10.88 -16.06 13.23
C SER A 73 -10.64 -14.91 12.25
N ARG A 74 -11.69 -14.54 11.50
CA ARG A 74 -11.71 -13.46 10.50
C ARG A 74 -10.58 -13.54 9.44
N GLY A 75 -10.30 -14.74 8.94
CA GLY A 75 -9.39 -14.93 7.82
C GLY A 75 -7.89 -14.97 8.16
N ARG A 76 -7.50 -14.61 9.39
CA ARG A 76 -6.11 -14.63 9.89
C ARG A 76 -5.93 -15.72 10.97
N TRP A 77 -4.73 -16.28 11.08
CA TRP A 77 -4.42 -17.31 12.08
C TRP A 77 -4.07 -16.68 13.43
N TRP A 78 -4.28 -17.38 14.55
CA TRP A 78 -4.06 -16.79 15.88
C TRP A 78 -2.57 -16.42 16.14
N LEU A 79 -1.62 -17.21 15.61
CA LEU A 79 -0.20 -16.90 15.69
C LEU A 79 0.18 -15.64 14.90
N GLU A 80 -0.41 -15.47 13.72
CA GLU A 80 -0.30 -14.25 12.92
C GLU A 80 -0.85 -13.07 13.72
N ARG A 81 -2.04 -13.21 14.31
CA ARG A 81 -2.61 -12.19 15.21
C ARG A 81 -1.69 -11.85 16.38
N ARG A 82 -1.05 -12.83 17.03
CA ARG A 82 -0.10 -12.55 18.14
C ARG A 82 1.17 -11.85 17.67
N ALA A 83 1.71 -12.20 16.50
CA ALA A 83 2.86 -11.49 15.93
C ALA A 83 2.49 -10.03 15.67
N LEU A 84 1.33 -9.79 15.07
CA LEU A 84 0.78 -8.46 14.84
C LEU A 84 0.52 -7.71 16.15
N SER A 85 -0.06 -8.35 17.17
CA SER A 85 -0.26 -7.74 18.49
C SER A 85 1.05 -7.40 19.19
N ARG A 86 2.10 -8.22 19.06
CA ARG A 86 3.43 -7.91 19.61
C ARG A 86 4.04 -6.71 18.92
N GLU A 87 3.97 -6.69 17.59
CA GLU A 87 4.52 -5.60 16.79
C GLU A 87 3.76 -4.29 17.04
N HIS A 88 2.43 -4.33 17.02
CA HIS A 88 1.57 -3.21 17.38
C HIS A 88 1.87 -2.71 18.80
N ASN A 89 1.99 -3.61 19.79
CA ASN A 89 2.35 -3.22 21.14
C ASN A 89 3.78 -2.65 21.22
N ARG A 90 4.72 -3.14 20.43
CA ARG A 90 6.08 -2.60 20.33
C ARG A 90 6.04 -1.17 19.80
N ARG A 91 5.29 -0.92 18.72
CA ARG A 91 5.05 0.41 18.16
C ARG A 91 4.38 1.35 19.16
N ARG A 92 3.33 0.90 19.86
CA ARG A 92 2.67 1.71 20.90
C ARG A 92 3.57 2.01 22.09
N ARG A 93 4.47 1.09 22.45
CA ARG A 93 5.43 1.26 23.58
C ARG A 93 6.63 2.10 23.22
N ALA A 94 7.04 2.13 21.95
CA ALA A 94 8.09 3.04 21.48
C ALA A 94 7.72 4.52 21.72
N GLY A 95 6.43 4.78 21.99
CA GLY A 95 5.91 6.10 22.31
C GLY A 95 5.84 6.98 21.08
N PRO A 96 5.11 8.11 21.14
CA PRO A 96 5.24 9.14 20.13
C PRO A 96 6.70 9.59 20.11
N GLY A 97 7.28 9.74 18.92
CA GLY A 97 8.59 10.36 18.74
C GLY A 97 8.62 11.81 19.27
N PRO A 98 9.76 12.52 19.13
CA PRO A 98 9.87 13.92 19.55
C PRO A 98 8.71 14.76 18.99
N SER A 99 8.24 15.72 19.79
CA SER A 99 7.05 16.49 19.45
C SER A 99 7.29 17.27 18.15
N PRO A 100 6.38 17.21 17.17
CA PRO A 100 6.50 18.01 15.95
C PRO A 100 6.56 19.52 16.23
N SER A 101 6.11 19.97 17.41
CA SER A 101 6.21 21.37 17.85
C SER A 101 7.63 21.90 17.97
N ASP A 102 8.62 21.01 18.15
CA ASP A 102 10.00 21.40 18.42
C ASP A 102 10.79 21.65 17.12
N ALA A 103 10.19 21.31 15.96
CA ALA A 103 10.75 21.53 14.64
C ALA A 103 10.40 22.93 14.09
N GLY A 104 11.41 23.62 13.58
CA GLY A 104 11.32 25.03 13.18
C GLY A 104 10.56 25.21 11.87
N SER A 105 10.95 24.50 10.82
CA SER A 105 10.34 24.65 9.50
C SER A 105 9.07 23.78 9.33
N PRO A 106 8.07 24.20 8.53
CA PRO A 106 6.92 23.36 8.21
C PRO A 106 7.28 22.00 7.60
N ALA A 107 8.36 21.93 6.81
CA ALA A 107 8.88 20.70 6.23
C ALA A 107 9.42 19.74 7.29
N GLU A 108 10.21 20.25 8.25
CA GLU A 108 10.70 19.46 9.39
C GLU A 108 9.56 18.93 10.25
N ARG A 109 8.50 19.73 10.48
CA ARG A 109 7.31 19.27 11.22
C ARG A 109 6.61 18.12 10.52
N ARG A 110 6.41 18.21 9.20
CA ARG A 110 5.83 17.11 8.40
C ARG A 110 6.70 15.86 8.48
N LEU A 111 8.01 16.01 8.34
CA LEU A 111 8.95 14.90 8.44
C LEU A 111 8.92 14.26 9.84
N ALA A 112 8.83 15.07 10.91
CA ALA A 112 8.69 14.57 12.28
C ALA A 112 7.38 13.78 12.48
N MET A 113 6.26 14.25 11.92
CA MET A 113 4.99 13.51 11.95
C MET A 113 5.08 12.19 11.16
N LEU A 114 5.72 12.21 9.99
CA LEU A 114 5.93 11.01 9.16
C LEU A 114 6.82 9.98 9.83
N ARG A 115 7.77 10.39 10.67
CA ARG A 115 8.60 9.47 11.46
C ARG A 115 7.82 8.67 12.50
N ALA A 116 6.60 9.09 12.87
CA ALA A 116 5.71 8.25 13.67
C ALA A 116 5.21 7.01 12.89
N LEU A 117 5.11 7.12 11.56
CA LEU A 117 4.75 6.02 10.66
C LEU A 117 5.98 5.22 10.21
N ALA A 118 7.09 5.90 9.93
CA ALA A 118 8.35 5.32 9.47
C ALA A 118 9.54 5.90 10.27
N PRO A 119 9.94 5.28 11.40
CA PRO A 119 10.92 5.84 12.34
C PRO A 119 12.30 6.16 11.75
N GLY A 120 12.68 5.50 10.65
CA GLY A 120 13.93 5.73 9.93
C GLY A 120 13.80 6.63 8.70
N LEU A 121 12.69 7.35 8.53
CA LEU A 121 12.48 8.15 7.35
C LEU A 121 13.44 9.34 7.28
N GLU A 122 14.20 9.37 6.20
CA GLU A 122 15.04 10.46 5.75
C GLU A 122 14.69 10.82 4.31
N VAL A 123 14.79 12.10 3.97
CA VAL A 123 14.62 12.58 2.60
C VAL A 123 15.88 13.30 2.19
N ARG A 124 16.43 12.92 1.04
CA ARG A 124 17.65 13.49 0.46
C ARG A 124 17.36 13.97 -0.94
N GLU A 125 18.07 14.99 -1.38
CA GLU A 125 18.01 15.43 -2.76
C GLU A 125 19.16 14.84 -3.56
N VAL A 126 18.83 14.28 -4.72
CA VAL A 126 19.79 13.82 -5.72
C VAL A 126 19.80 14.81 -6.86
N ALA A 127 20.99 15.17 -7.33
CA ALA A 127 21.17 16.10 -8.44
C ALA A 127 20.43 15.61 -9.71
N GLY A 128 19.95 16.58 -10.49
CA GLY A 128 19.37 16.34 -11.80
C GLY A 128 20.38 15.69 -12.76
N ALA A 129 19.89 15.22 -13.91
CA ALA A 129 20.75 14.66 -14.96
C ALA A 129 21.69 15.71 -15.57
N THR A 130 21.32 16.99 -15.46
CA THR A 130 22.11 18.17 -15.80
C THR A 130 22.43 18.94 -14.52
N ALA A 131 23.52 19.71 -14.53
CA ALA A 131 23.92 20.54 -13.39
C ALA A 131 22.81 21.51 -12.94
N ASP A 132 22.01 22.00 -13.91
CA ASP A 132 20.87 22.90 -13.69
C ASP A 132 19.50 22.18 -13.67
N GLY A 133 19.50 20.85 -13.69
CA GLY A 133 18.26 20.06 -13.69
C GLY A 133 17.54 20.11 -12.34
N PRO A 134 16.20 19.96 -12.33
CA PRO A 134 15.45 19.92 -11.07
C PRO A 134 15.95 18.76 -10.20
N ARG A 135 16.13 19.06 -8.91
CA ARG A 135 16.56 18.08 -7.92
C ARG A 135 15.46 17.08 -7.65
N ILE A 136 15.85 15.82 -7.48
CA ILE A 136 14.91 14.72 -7.26
C ILE A 136 14.94 14.37 -5.78
N GLY A 137 13.78 14.40 -5.13
CA GLY A 137 13.62 13.92 -3.77
C GLY A 137 13.69 12.39 -3.74
N VAL A 138 14.54 11.87 -2.87
CA VAL A 138 14.65 10.43 -2.57
C VAL A 138 14.40 10.22 -1.09
N GLY A 139 13.31 9.51 -0.78
CA GLY A 139 13.02 9.01 0.55
C GLY A 139 13.80 7.73 0.84
N CYS A 140 14.28 7.58 2.06
CA CYS A 140 14.97 6.42 2.59
C CYS A 140 14.28 6.01 3.88
N ASP A 141 13.86 4.75 3.97
CA ASP A 141 13.29 4.16 5.19
C ASP A 141 13.83 2.74 5.40
N ALA A 142 13.31 2.02 6.41
CA ALA A 142 13.80 0.68 6.77
C ALA A 142 13.67 -0.37 5.66
N ALA A 143 12.75 -0.20 4.72
CA ALA A 143 12.54 -1.14 3.62
C ALA A 143 13.32 -0.75 2.34
N GLY A 144 14.08 0.35 2.33
CA GLY A 144 14.85 0.82 1.17
C GLY A 144 14.57 2.27 0.73
N TRP A 145 14.75 2.53 -0.57
CA TRP A 145 14.77 3.88 -1.15
C TRP A 145 13.66 4.07 -2.17
N TYR A 146 13.05 5.25 -2.20
CA TYR A 146 11.96 5.56 -3.13
C TYR A 146 11.96 7.00 -3.61
N ALA A 147 11.35 7.24 -4.76
CA ALA A 147 11.07 8.56 -5.30
C ALA A 147 9.69 8.53 -5.98
N ALA A 148 9.07 9.69 -6.12
CA ALA A 148 7.73 9.78 -6.68
C ALA A 148 7.58 10.95 -7.67
N ALA A 149 6.58 10.81 -8.53
CA ALA A 149 6.07 11.84 -9.40
C ALA A 149 4.57 11.98 -9.17
N VAL A 150 4.05 13.21 -9.20
CA VAL A 150 2.62 13.48 -9.24
C VAL A 150 2.19 13.53 -10.71
N LEU A 151 1.00 12.99 -10.99
CA LEU A 151 0.36 13.08 -12.30
C LEU A 151 -0.52 14.31 -12.38
N GLY A 152 -0.69 14.83 -13.59
CA GLY A 152 -1.44 16.04 -13.83
C GLY A 152 -0.65 17.31 -13.52
N SER A 153 -1.18 18.42 -14.02
CA SER A 153 -0.66 19.76 -13.70
C SER A 153 -1.39 20.31 -12.48
N ALA A 154 -0.67 20.98 -11.58
CA ALA A 154 -1.27 21.70 -10.45
C ALA A 154 -2.29 22.77 -10.88
N ASP A 155 -2.28 23.16 -12.16
CA ASP A 155 -3.18 24.14 -12.79
C ASP A 155 -4.36 23.51 -13.55
N SER A 156 -4.58 22.19 -13.45
CA SER A 156 -5.74 21.52 -14.06
C SER A 156 -7.03 21.80 -13.28
N LEU A 157 -7.50 23.05 -13.36
CA LEU A 157 -8.80 23.53 -12.85
C LEU A 157 -10.01 22.92 -13.59
N ARG A 158 -9.79 22.04 -14.56
CA ARG A 158 -10.83 21.34 -15.31
C ARG A 158 -10.92 19.93 -14.77
N GLY A 159 -12.10 19.57 -14.27
CA GLY A 159 -12.49 18.21 -13.91
C GLY A 159 -12.59 17.27 -15.13
N ASP A 160 -11.63 17.37 -16.05
CA ASP A 160 -11.41 16.33 -17.05
C ASP A 160 -10.97 15.09 -16.28
N ALA A 161 -11.66 13.97 -16.52
CA ALA A 161 -11.33 12.69 -15.89
C ALA A 161 -9.88 12.34 -16.28
N GLU A 162 -8.93 12.58 -15.38
CA GLU A 162 -7.54 12.23 -15.64
C GLU A 162 -7.48 10.73 -15.95
N PRO A 163 -6.96 10.35 -17.14
CA PRO A 163 -6.91 8.96 -17.53
C PRO A 163 -6.09 8.18 -16.48
N GLY A 164 -6.70 7.13 -15.94
CA GLY A 164 -6.03 6.27 -14.96
C GLY A 164 -4.73 5.70 -15.53
N VAL A 165 -3.72 5.53 -14.67
CA VAL A 165 -2.40 5.04 -15.09
C VAL A 165 -2.52 3.63 -15.67
N PRO A 166 -2.15 3.39 -16.93
CA PRO A 166 -2.22 2.08 -17.54
C PRO A 166 -1.25 1.10 -16.84
N LEU A 167 -1.77 -0.03 -16.35
CA LEU A 167 -0.95 -1.04 -15.65
C LEU A 167 0.15 -1.63 -16.54
N ASP A 168 -0.07 -1.66 -17.85
CA ASP A 168 0.90 -2.10 -18.86
C ASP A 168 2.09 -1.14 -18.97
N LEU A 169 1.88 0.17 -18.78
CA LEU A 169 2.96 1.14 -18.70
C LEU A 169 3.85 0.86 -17.48
N LEU A 170 3.25 0.58 -16.33
CA LEU A 170 3.99 0.23 -15.11
C LEU A 170 4.70 -1.12 -15.23
N ALA A 171 4.11 -2.08 -15.94
CA ALA A 171 4.74 -3.36 -16.24
C ALA A 171 6.02 -3.17 -17.06
N ARG A 172 5.96 -2.33 -18.11
CA ARG A 172 7.15 -1.99 -18.92
C ARG A 172 8.26 -1.37 -18.08
N VAL A 173 7.93 -0.49 -17.14
CA VAL A 173 8.92 0.09 -16.21
C VAL A 173 9.70 -1.02 -15.49
N LEU A 174 9.00 -2.04 -14.98
CA LEU A 174 9.64 -3.14 -14.24
C LEU A 174 10.40 -4.11 -15.15
N ASP A 175 9.90 -4.36 -16.35
CA ASP A 175 10.59 -5.22 -17.32
C ASP A 175 11.91 -4.59 -17.76
N GLU A 176 11.91 -3.28 -18.00
CA GLU A 176 13.11 -2.54 -18.36
C GLU A 176 13.94 -2.05 -17.16
N ALA A 177 13.43 -2.18 -15.93
CA ALA A 177 14.21 -1.97 -14.72
C ALA A 177 15.02 -3.24 -14.48
N GLU A 178 16.23 -3.29 -15.05
CA GLU A 178 17.20 -4.40 -14.94
C GLU A 178 17.76 -4.59 -13.51
N HIS A 179 17.06 -4.09 -12.49
CA HIS A 179 17.51 -4.07 -11.10
C HIS A 179 16.63 -4.93 -10.21
N PRO A 180 17.21 -5.95 -9.55
CA PRO A 180 16.50 -6.72 -8.52
C PRO A 180 15.93 -5.81 -7.44
N GLY A 181 14.70 -6.11 -7.01
CA GLY A 181 14.00 -5.34 -5.98
C GLY A 181 13.34 -4.05 -6.47
N ALA A 182 13.28 -3.80 -7.78
CA ALA A 182 12.47 -2.70 -8.31
C ALA A 182 10.97 -2.93 -8.05
N VAL A 183 10.32 -1.91 -7.52
CA VAL A 183 8.90 -1.85 -7.21
C VAL A 183 8.34 -0.58 -7.82
N VAL A 184 7.16 -0.67 -8.43
CA VAL A 184 6.42 0.48 -8.94
C VAL A 184 5.09 0.53 -8.22
N GLN A 185 4.70 1.71 -7.75
CA GLN A 185 3.43 1.95 -7.09
C GLN A 185 2.67 3.07 -7.80
N VAL A 186 1.37 2.90 -7.94
CA VAL A 186 0.44 4.00 -8.19
C VAL A 186 -0.41 4.18 -6.96
N SER A 187 -0.44 5.41 -6.43
CA SER A 187 -1.31 5.79 -5.31
C SER A 187 -2.24 6.89 -5.78
N THR A 188 -3.54 6.70 -5.56
CA THR A 188 -4.56 7.71 -5.82
C THR A 188 -5.27 8.01 -4.52
N VAL A 189 -5.36 9.29 -4.17
CA VAL A 189 -6.19 9.79 -3.07
C VAL A 189 -7.34 10.59 -3.68
N THR A 190 -8.52 10.41 -3.14
CA THR A 190 -9.75 11.05 -3.61
C THR A 190 -10.53 11.58 -2.42
N VAL A 191 -10.92 12.85 -2.51
CA VAL A 191 -11.87 13.49 -1.60
C VAL A 191 -13.19 13.55 -2.35
N PRO A 192 -14.24 12.85 -1.90
CA PRO A 192 -15.52 12.88 -2.60
C PRO A 192 -16.12 14.29 -2.51
N ALA A 193 -16.81 14.69 -3.58
CA ALA A 193 -17.71 15.82 -3.52
C ALA A 193 -19.12 15.33 -3.12
N PRO A 194 -19.93 16.15 -2.43
CA PRO A 194 -19.56 17.43 -1.83
C PRO A 194 -18.66 17.20 -0.61
N TRP A 195 -17.73 18.12 -0.35
CA TRP A 195 -16.76 17.94 0.74
C TRP A 195 -17.49 17.71 2.08
N PRO A 196 -17.12 16.71 2.91
CA PRO A 196 -17.91 16.30 4.07
C PRO A 196 -18.12 17.39 5.14
N GLN A 197 -17.29 18.44 5.12
CA GLN A 197 -17.40 19.58 6.04
C GLN A 197 -18.43 20.62 5.58
N VAL A 198 -18.93 20.53 4.35
CA VAL A 198 -20.00 21.38 3.86
C VAL A 198 -21.30 20.92 4.50
N ASP A 199 -22.00 21.85 5.17
CA ASP A 199 -23.32 21.56 5.74
C ASP A 199 -24.24 21.00 4.65
N THR A 200 -24.78 19.81 4.92
CA THR A 200 -25.63 19.05 4.00
C THR A 200 -26.87 19.85 3.60
N ASN A 201 -27.30 20.84 4.40
CA ASN A 201 -28.42 21.70 4.05
C ASN A 201 -28.06 22.86 3.12
N GLN A 202 -26.79 23.08 2.77
CA GLN A 202 -26.42 24.12 1.81
C GLN A 202 -26.91 23.79 0.40
N PHE A 203 -27.30 24.82 -0.35
CA PHE A 203 -27.83 24.67 -1.71
C PHE A 203 -26.85 23.98 -2.65
N ALA A 204 -25.55 24.23 -2.50
CA ALA A 204 -24.51 23.58 -3.31
C ALA A 204 -24.45 22.05 -3.06
N ALA A 205 -24.52 21.62 -1.79
CA ALA A 205 -24.50 20.20 -1.44
C ALA A 205 -25.78 19.47 -1.87
N ARG A 206 -26.92 20.17 -1.91
CA ARG A 206 -28.19 19.65 -2.44
C ARG A 206 -28.15 19.54 -3.97
N SER A 207 -27.77 20.61 -4.65
CA SER A 207 -27.63 20.65 -6.12
C SER A 207 -26.66 19.57 -6.62
N TYR A 208 -25.51 19.41 -5.95
CA TYR A 208 -24.55 18.38 -6.33
C TYR A 208 -25.11 16.95 -6.13
N ARG A 209 -25.88 16.68 -5.07
CA ARG A 209 -26.57 15.39 -4.90
C ARG A 209 -27.66 15.17 -5.95
N GLU A 210 -28.42 16.20 -6.29
CA GLU A 210 -29.41 16.12 -7.39
C GLU A 210 -28.73 15.76 -8.71
N LEU A 211 -27.58 16.37 -9.02
CA LEU A 211 -26.78 16.01 -10.21
C LEU A 211 -26.28 14.57 -10.16
N GLN A 212 -25.80 14.09 -9.01
CA GLN A 212 -25.42 12.68 -8.86
C GLN A 212 -26.59 11.70 -9.05
N HIS A 213 -27.78 12.06 -8.58
CA HIS A 213 -28.98 11.26 -8.80
C HIS A 213 -29.40 11.23 -10.28
N LEU A 214 -29.19 12.34 -11.00
CA LEU A 214 -29.48 12.44 -12.44
C LEU A 214 -28.44 11.72 -13.30
N GLN A 215 -27.20 11.59 -12.82
CA GLN A 215 -26.11 10.88 -13.49
C GLN A 215 -25.40 9.91 -12.54
N PRO A 216 -26.04 8.76 -12.23
CA PRO A 216 -25.42 7.73 -11.41
C PRO A 216 -24.11 7.25 -12.06
N GLY A 217 -22.98 7.50 -11.39
CA GLY A 217 -21.65 7.12 -11.88
C GLY A 217 -20.78 8.27 -12.42
N SER A 218 -21.29 9.52 -12.48
CA SER A 218 -20.49 10.70 -12.87
C SER A 218 -20.01 11.53 -11.66
N ALA A 219 -19.88 10.91 -10.49
CA ALA A 219 -19.46 11.59 -9.27
C ALA A 219 -18.01 12.08 -9.41
N LEU A 220 -17.85 13.31 -9.92
CA LEU A 220 -16.57 13.97 -10.01
C LEU A 220 -16.10 14.28 -8.58
N PRO A 221 -14.93 13.79 -8.17
CA PRO A 221 -14.42 14.06 -6.83
C PRO A 221 -14.14 15.55 -6.64
N ALA A 222 -14.20 16.02 -5.38
CA ALA A 222 -13.84 17.39 -5.04
C ALA A 222 -12.34 17.63 -5.26
N ASP A 223 -11.53 16.63 -4.93
CA ASP A 223 -10.10 16.60 -5.15
C ASP A 223 -9.67 15.17 -5.46
N ARG A 224 -8.78 15.02 -6.43
CA ARG A 224 -8.15 13.75 -6.77
C ARG A 224 -6.70 14.00 -7.10
N THR A 225 -5.81 13.32 -6.39
CA THR A 225 -4.39 13.35 -6.69
C THR A 225 -3.88 11.95 -6.93
N THR A 226 -3.14 11.75 -8.01
CA THR A 226 -2.48 10.49 -8.33
C THR A 226 -0.97 10.66 -8.36
N TRP A 227 -0.26 9.73 -7.73
CA TRP A 227 1.18 9.66 -7.73
C TRP A 227 1.65 8.33 -8.31
N VAL A 228 2.81 8.36 -8.95
CA VAL A 228 3.58 7.17 -9.31
C VAL A 228 4.88 7.20 -8.53
N ALA A 229 5.12 6.17 -7.74
CA ALA A 229 6.35 5.99 -6.98
C ALA A 229 7.14 4.79 -7.50
N VAL A 230 8.47 4.90 -7.47
CA VAL A 230 9.39 3.78 -7.68
C VAL A 230 10.18 3.54 -6.41
N ARG A 231 10.48 2.28 -6.14
CA ARG A 231 11.22 1.88 -4.96
C ARG A 231 12.22 0.79 -5.30
N LEU A 232 13.35 0.83 -4.62
CA LEU A 232 14.29 -0.27 -4.50
C LEU A 232 14.12 -0.90 -3.12
N ASP A 233 13.61 -2.12 -3.09
CA ASP A 233 13.40 -2.90 -1.88
C ASP A 233 14.73 -3.47 -1.36
N ALA A 234 15.16 -3.02 -0.18
CA ALA A 234 16.44 -3.40 0.40
C ALA A 234 16.51 -4.91 0.70
N ARG A 235 15.39 -5.53 1.08
CA ARG A 235 15.32 -6.95 1.40
C ARG A 235 15.48 -7.80 0.15
N ALA A 236 14.76 -7.48 -0.93
CA ALA A 236 14.84 -8.20 -2.19
C ALA A 236 16.25 -8.13 -2.80
N ARG A 237 16.95 -7.01 -2.60
CA ARG A 237 18.35 -6.85 -3.01
C ARG A 237 19.31 -7.69 -2.17
N ALA A 238 19.12 -7.73 -0.85
CA ALA A 238 19.88 -8.60 0.03
C ALA A 238 19.64 -10.08 -0.29
N GLU A 239 18.40 -10.48 -0.57
CA GLU A 239 18.04 -11.83 -1.02
C GLU A 239 18.66 -12.18 -2.39
N ALA A 240 18.91 -11.17 -3.24
CA ALA A 240 19.63 -11.31 -4.51
C ALA A 240 21.18 -11.32 -4.37
N GLY A 241 21.71 -11.23 -3.15
CA GLY A 241 23.15 -11.30 -2.87
C GLY A 241 23.92 -10.00 -3.16
N LEU A 242 23.22 -8.86 -3.26
CA LEU A 242 23.87 -7.56 -3.47
C LEU A 242 24.40 -6.99 -2.13
N PRO A 243 25.64 -6.46 -2.10
CA PRO A 243 26.26 -5.98 -0.87
C PRO A 243 25.59 -4.71 -0.33
N SER A 244 25.18 -4.73 0.95
CA SER A 244 24.41 -3.65 1.59
C SER A 244 25.10 -2.28 1.64
N SER A 245 26.43 -2.24 1.75
CA SER A 245 27.19 -0.99 1.81
C SER A 245 27.23 -0.27 0.46
N TYR A 246 27.39 -1.01 -0.64
CA TYR A 246 27.38 -0.48 -2.00
C TYR A 246 26.01 0.10 -2.35
N ASP A 247 24.95 -0.58 -1.91
CA ASP A 247 23.57 -0.17 -2.12
C ASP A 247 23.24 1.15 -1.43
N ALA A 248 23.70 1.39 -0.20
CA ALA A 248 23.37 2.62 0.52
C ALA A 248 23.89 3.91 -0.15
N GLU A 249 25.04 3.83 -0.81
CA GLU A 249 25.65 4.95 -1.52
C GLU A 249 25.03 5.17 -2.92
N HIS A 250 24.74 4.09 -3.66
CA HIS A 250 24.32 4.16 -5.06
C HIS A 250 22.81 4.07 -5.28
N ALA A 251 22.05 3.50 -4.33
CA ALA A 251 20.61 3.34 -4.45
C ALA A 251 19.86 4.66 -4.65
N PRO A 252 20.22 5.79 -4.00
CA PRO A 252 19.53 7.06 -4.27
C PRO A 252 19.66 7.51 -5.74
N ALA A 253 20.86 7.40 -6.32
CA ALA A 253 21.08 7.73 -7.72
C ALA A 253 20.32 6.76 -8.66
N LEU A 254 20.26 5.49 -8.29
CA LEU A 254 19.53 4.49 -9.07
C LEU A 254 18.02 4.71 -9.04
N VAL A 255 17.43 4.98 -7.87
CA VAL A 255 16.02 5.37 -7.72
C VAL A 255 15.71 6.62 -8.52
N ALA A 256 16.58 7.64 -8.47
CA ALA A 256 16.45 8.85 -9.26
C ALA A 256 16.47 8.56 -10.78
N SER A 257 17.28 7.58 -11.23
CA SER A 257 17.28 7.11 -12.62
C SER A 257 15.97 6.41 -12.99
N LEU A 258 15.46 5.53 -12.12
CA LEU A 258 14.22 4.80 -12.33
C LEU A 258 13.01 5.75 -12.43
N ILE A 259 12.89 6.75 -11.54
CA ILE A 259 11.76 7.68 -11.60
C ILE A 259 11.81 8.57 -12.84
N ARG A 260 13.01 8.95 -13.31
CA ARG A 260 13.17 9.65 -14.61
C ARG A 260 12.74 8.78 -15.78
N LYS A 261 13.02 7.48 -15.72
CA LYS A 261 12.59 6.51 -16.72
C LYS A 261 11.07 6.34 -16.73
N VAL A 262 10.45 6.21 -15.56
CA VAL A 262 8.99 6.27 -15.41
C VAL A 262 8.43 7.55 -16.01
N GLY A 263 9.01 8.70 -15.69
CA GLY A 263 8.60 9.97 -16.26
C GLY A 263 8.64 9.99 -17.78
N ARG A 264 9.71 9.47 -18.40
CA ARG A 264 9.76 9.33 -19.87
C ARG A 264 8.61 8.47 -20.40
N LEU A 265 8.39 7.29 -19.83
CA LEU A 265 7.32 6.39 -20.24
C LEU A 265 5.92 7.00 -20.06
N LEU A 266 5.69 7.74 -18.98
CA LEU A 266 4.44 8.49 -18.75
C LEU A 266 4.22 9.55 -19.84
N ARG A 267 5.25 10.35 -20.17
CA ARG A 267 5.18 11.34 -21.25
C ARG A 267 4.94 10.69 -22.62
N ASP A 268 5.62 9.60 -22.91
CA ASP A 268 5.45 8.85 -24.16
C ASP A 268 4.02 8.28 -24.27
N GLY A 269 3.39 7.96 -23.13
CA GLY A 269 1.99 7.59 -23.00
C GLY A 269 1.00 8.76 -22.97
N GLY A 270 1.46 10.00 -23.16
CA GLY A 270 0.61 11.21 -23.16
C GLY A 270 0.18 11.71 -21.77
N LEU A 271 0.79 11.21 -20.70
CA LEU A 271 0.49 11.62 -19.32
C LEU A 271 1.44 12.71 -18.84
N GLU A 272 0.87 13.87 -18.49
CA GLU A 272 1.60 14.92 -17.80
C GLU A 272 1.99 14.47 -16.39
N HIS A 273 3.22 14.78 -15.99
CA HIS A 273 3.71 14.45 -14.66
C HIS A 273 4.80 15.42 -14.23
N ARG A 274 5.01 15.48 -12.91
CA ARG A 274 6.10 16.23 -12.30
C ARG A 274 6.79 15.37 -11.25
N ILE A 275 8.10 15.18 -11.42
CA ILE A 275 8.94 14.49 -10.43
C ILE A 275 9.09 15.39 -9.20
N LEU A 276 8.91 14.83 -8.01
CA LEU A 276 8.89 15.59 -6.77
C LEU A 276 10.32 15.89 -6.26
N THR A 277 10.52 17.11 -5.79
CA THR A 277 11.71 17.50 -5.00
C THR A 277 11.65 16.91 -3.58
N GLY A 278 12.68 17.14 -2.75
CA GLY A 278 12.69 16.62 -1.37
C GLY A 278 11.51 17.12 -0.51
N ASP A 279 11.26 18.43 -0.57
CA ASP A 279 10.15 19.04 0.16
C ASP A 279 8.79 18.61 -0.39
N GLU A 280 8.65 18.57 -1.71
CA GLU A 280 7.42 18.13 -2.38
C GLU A 280 7.12 16.65 -2.10
N LEU A 281 8.15 15.79 -2.03
CA LEU A 281 7.99 14.38 -1.67
C LEU A 281 7.49 14.25 -0.22
N THR A 282 8.10 15.00 0.70
CA THR A 282 7.68 15.03 2.11
C THR A 282 6.23 15.51 2.23
N GLU A 283 5.86 16.54 1.48
CA GLU A 283 4.51 17.08 1.44
C GLU A 283 3.50 16.09 0.83
N ALA A 284 3.87 15.40 -0.25
CA ALA A 284 3.02 14.40 -0.91
C ALA A 284 2.74 13.21 0.02
N VAL A 285 3.75 12.69 0.72
CA VAL A 285 3.57 11.59 1.68
C VAL A 285 2.74 12.06 2.87
N ALA A 286 3.00 13.26 3.42
CA ALA A 286 2.19 13.81 4.51
C ALA A 286 0.73 14.02 4.11
N ARG A 287 0.47 14.56 2.91
CA ARG A 287 -0.87 14.76 2.35
C ARG A 287 -1.60 13.43 2.15
N ALA A 288 -0.93 12.43 1.56
CA ALA A 288 -1.53 11.11 1.36
C ALA A 288 -1.87 10.38 2.67
N CYS A 289 -1.11 10.66 3.73
CA CYS A 289 -1.36 10.18 5.09
C CYS A 289 -2.33 11.06 5.90
N GLU A 290 -2.84 12.16 5.33
CA GLU A 290 -3.69 13.17 6.00
C GLU A 290 -3.07 13.73 7.29
N LEU A 291 -1.76 13.97 7.25
CA LEU A 291 -1.02 14.60 8.32
C LEU A 291 -0.95 16.11 8.08
N ASP A 292 -1.68 16.87 8.89
CA ASP A 292 -1.64 18.33 8.87
C ASP A 292 -0.68 18.89 9.94
N PRO A 293 0.47 19.47 9.55
CA PRO A 293 1.42 20.07 10.49
C PRO A 293 0.95 21.42 11.07
N SER A 294 -0.15 21.99 10.56
CA SER A 294 -0.72 23.26 11.00
C SER A 294 -1.84 23.11 12.02
N GLY A 295 -2.33 21.88 12.24
CA GLY A 295 -3.33 21.56 13.25
C GLY A 295 -2.83 21.76 14.69
N ARG A 296 -3.76 21.90 15.65
CA ARG A 296 -3.42 21.98 17.09
C ARG A 296 -2.61 20.73 17.48
N ALA A 297 -1.41 20.96 18.03
CA ALA A 297 -0.33 19.96 18.19
C ALA A 297 -0.69 18.69 18.98
N GLU A 298 -1.77 18.69 19.76
CA GLU A 298 -2.18 17.56 20.58
C GLU A 298 -3.25 16.68 19.90
N ALA A 299 -4.19 17.30 19.16
CA ALA A 299 -5.21 16.61 18.37
C ALA A 299 -4.64 16.05 17.05
N ALA A 300 -3.59 16.68 16.51
CA ALA A 300 -2.90 16.24 15.31
C ALA A 300 -1.94 15.04 15.52
N ARG A 301 -1.79 14.53 16.76
CA ARG A 301 -0.88 13.42 17.05
C ARG A 301 -1.43 12.12 16.48
N PRO A 302 -0.68 11.44 15.60
CA PRO A 302 -1.15 10.18 15.03
C PRO A 302 -1.18 9.07 16.09
N GLN A 303 -2.26 8.29 16.13
CA GLN A 303 -2.44 7.19 17.09
C GLN A 303 -2.87 5.91 16.38
N GLU A 304 -2.12 4.82 16.60
CA GLU A 304 -2.52 3.47 16.17
C GLU A 304 -3.43 2.84 17.24
N GLU A 305 -4.68 2.58 16.84
CA GLU A 305 -5.57 1.65 17.51
C GLU A 305 -5.51 0.30 16.78
N TRP A 306 -6.02 -0.76 17.42
CA TRP A 306 -6.03 -2.07 16.78
C TRP A 306 -6.87 -2.09 15.49
N THR A 307 -8.00 -1.41 15.47
CA THR A 307 -8.98 -1.44 14.36
C THR A 307 -8.97 -0.18 13.49
N ALA A 308 -8.17 0.82 13.84
CA ALA A 308 -8.10 2.09 13.12
C ALA A 308 -6.76 2.81 13.35
N TRP A 309 -6.42 3.72 12.45
CA TRP A 309 -5.42 4.75 12.67
C TRP A 309 -6.13 6.10 12.83
N ARG A 310 -5.71 6.95 13.76
CA ARG A 310 -6.33 8.28 13.98
C ARG A 310 -5.32 9.38 13.78
N ALA A 311 -5.74 10.45 13.12
CA ALA A 311 -4.99 11.69 12.99
C ALA A 311 -5.98 12.86 12.89
N GLY A 312 -5.87 13.85 13.78
CA GLY A 312 -6.82 14.95 13.83
C GLY A 312 -8.24 14.47 14.12
N GLU A 313 -9.21 14.98 13.35
CA GLU A 313 -10.63 14.64 13.45
C GLU A 313 -11.01 13.38 12.65
N LEU A 314 -10.04 12.73 12.01
CA LEU A 314 -10.26 11.59 11.13
C LEU A 314 -9.72 10.30 11.72
N ALA A 315 -10.46 9.24 11.45
CA ALA A 315 -10.03 7.88 11.68
C ALA A 315 -9.99 7.15 10.33
N HIS A 316 -9.05 6.21 10.20
CA HIS A 316 -8.74 5.52 8.96
C HIS A 316 -8.79 4.02 9.18
N THR A 317 -9.29 3.29 8.20
CA THR A 317 -9.16 1.83 8.10
C THR A 317 -8.49 1.51 6.77
N VAL A 318 -7.44 0.69 6.84
CA VAL A 318 -6.74 0.21 5.66
C VAL A 318 -7.07 -1.25 5.42
N PHE A 319 -7.29 -1.59 4.16
CA PHE A 319 -7.57 -2.93 3.68
C PHE A 319 -6.52 -3.34 2.67
N TRP A 320 -6.11 -4.61 2.71
CA TRP A 320 -5.44 -5.21 1.55
C TRP A 320 -6.49 -5.85 0.62
N LEU A 321 -6.18 -5.92 -0.66
CA LEU A 321 -6.97 -6.64 -1.65
C LEU A 321 -6.44 -8.06 -1.77
N ARG A 322 -7.15 -9.00 -1.14
CA ARG A 322 -6.79 -10.43 -1.08
C ARG A 322 -7.14 -11.16 -2.36
N THR A 323 -8.35 -10.91 -2.85
CA THR A 323 -8.88 -11.52 -4.08
C THR A 323 -9.26 -10.38 -5.02
N TRP A 324 -8.75 -10.45 -6.24
CA TRP A 324 -8.98 -9.43 -7.27
C TRP A 324 -10.12 -9.85 -8.18
N PRO A 325 -10.93 -8.91 -8.68
CA PRO A 325 -11.86 -9.16 -9.78
C PRO A 325 -11.07 -9.50 -11.06
N ARG A 326 -11.74 -9.78 -12.18
CA ARG A 326 -11.05 -9.87 -13.49
C ARG A 326 -10.30 -8.57 -13.79
N LEU A 327 -9.17 -8.63 -14.50
CA LEU A 327 -8.30 -7.45 -14.72
C LEU A 327 -9.05 -6.31 -15.38
N ASP A 328 -9.89 -6.61 -16.37
CA ASP A 328 -10.69 -5.64 -17.11
C ASP A 328 -11.68 -4.88 -16.20
N ASN A 329 -12.03 -5.45 -15.04
CA ASN A 329 -12.94 -4.85 -14.06
C ASN A 329 -12.18 -4.21 -12.87
N THR A 330 -10.84 -4.27 -12.84
CA THR A 330 -10.05 -3.80 -11.70
C THR A 330 -10.13 -2.28 -11.57
N SER A 331 -9.96 -1.55 -12.68
CA SER A 331 -10.08 -0.08 -12.67
C SER A 331 -11.49 0.34 -12.24
N ALA A 332 -12.54 -0.28 -12.79
CA ALA A 332 -13.92 0.02 -12.42
C ALA A 332 -14.21 -0.23 -10.92
N LEU A 333 -13.66 -1.31 -10.36
CA LEU A 333 -13.75 -1.55 -8.92
C LEU A 333 -13.07 -0.43 -8.13
N LEU A 334 -11.83 -0.06 -8.48
CA LEU A 334 -11.08 0.95 -7.74
C LEU A 334 -11.77 2.31 -7.81
N GLU A 335 -12.25 2.71 -8.99
CA GLU A 335 -13.06 3.92 -9.16
C GLU A 335 -14.32 3.88 -8.29
N HIS A 336 -15.02 2.75 -8.28
CA HIS A 336 -16.20 2.59 -7.43
C HIS A 336 -15.85 2.73 -5.95
N LEU A 337 -14.79 2.06 -5.46
CA LEU A 337 -14.35 2.16 -4.07
C LEU A 337 -13.93 3.59 -3.69
N LEU A 338 -13.23 4.30 -4.58
CA LEU A 338 -12.82 5.70 -4.37
C LEU A 338 -13.98 6.70 -4.40
N SER A 339 -15.10 6.33 -5.05
CA SER A 339 -16.32 7.14 -5.10
C SER A 339 -17.26 6.96 -3.91
N LEU A 340 -16.99 5.98 -3.03
CA LEU A 340 -17.87 5.69 -1.90
C LEU A 340 -17.92 6.86 -0.89
N PRO A 341 -19.08 7.13 -0.27
CA PRO A 341 -19.21 8.17 0.74
C PRO A 341 -18.24 7.97 1.90
N SER A 342 -17.28 8.89 2.01
CA SER A 342 -16.19 8.87 2.99
C SER A 342 -15.65 10.29 3.19
N SER A 343 -14.79 10.50 4.18
CA SER A 343 -14.07 11.78 4.27
C SER A 343 -13.00 11.91 3.18
N SER A 344 -12.35 10.79 2.90
CA SER A 344 -11.47 10.56 1.77
C SER A 344 -11.31 9.06 1.58
N SER A 345 -10.92 8.67 0.37
CA SER A 345 -10.54 7.30 0.05
C SER A 345 -9.21 7.30 -0.69
N ALA A 346 -8.43 6.24 -0.52
CA ALA A 346 -7.21 6.06 -1.28
C ALA A 346 -7.08 4.62 -1.79
N ALA A 347 -6.46 4.47 -2.96
CA ALA A 347 -6.11 3.18 -3.52
C ALA A 347 -4.63 3.19 -3.88
N ALA A 348 -3.90 2.17 -3.45
CA ALA A 348 -2.51 1.97 -3.81
C ALA A 348 -2.33 0.62 -4.49
N LEU A 349 -1.84 0.65 -5.73
CA LEU A 349 -1.49 -0.51 -6.53
C LEU A 349 0.03 -0.63 -6.56
N VAL A 350 0.56 -1.76 -6.10
CA VAL A 350 1.99 -2.03 -6.03
C VAL A 350 2.32 -3.20 -6.94
N LEU A 351 3.20 -2.98 -7.90
CA LEU A 351 3.66 -3.93 -8.88
C LEU A 351 5.14 -4.28 -8.61
N THR A 352 5.44 -5.58 -8.56
CA THR A 352 6.79 -6.10 -8.35
C THR A 352 7.09 -7.22 -9.34
N ARG A 353 8.35 -7.51 -9.62
CA ARG A 353 8.71 -8.71 -10.39
C ARG A 353 8.53 -9.99 -9.56
N ASP A 354 8.05 -11.07 -10.17
CA ASP A 354 7.89 -12.40 -9.56
C ASP A 354 8.31 -13.49 -10.56
N GLY A 355 9.57 -13.89 -10.52
CA GLY A 355 10.16 -14.79 -11.53
C GLY A 355 10.09 -14.17 -12.92
N ALA A 356 9.51 -14.90 -13.88
CA ALA A 356 9.27 -14.43 -15.25
C ALA A 356 8.02 -13.52 -15.38
N GLY A 357 7.22 -13.39 -14.33
CA GLY A 357 5.98 -12.62 -14.33
C GLY A 357 6.04 -11.38 -13.44
N LEU A 358 4.87 -10.78 -13.24
CA LEU A 358 4.66 -9.63 -12.36
C LEU A 358 3.70 -10.01 -11.23
N ALA A 359 3.89 -9.42 -10.06
CA ALA A 359 2.97 -9.55 -8.95
C ALA A 359 2.33 -8.21 -8.61
N LEU A 360 0.99 -8.19 -8.57
CA LEU A 360 0.19 -7.03 -8.20
C LEU A 360 -0.34 -7.19 -6.76
N ARG A 361 -0.20 -6.12 -5.98
CA ARG A 361 -0.79 -5.94 -4.64
C ARG A 361 -1.60 -4.65 -4.62
N GLY A 362 -2.62 -4.63 -3.77
CA GLY A 362 -3.62 -3.58 -3.74
C GLY A 362 -3.94 -3.25 -2.30
N LEU A 363 -3.96 -1.97 -1.98
CA LEU A 363 -4.42 -1.44 -0.71
C LEU A 363 -5.54 -0.46 -0.98
N VAL A 364 -6.53 -0.46 -0.10
CA VAL A 364 -7.62 0.52 -0.08
C VAL A 364 -7.67 1.12 1.30
N ARG A 365 -7.69 2.44 1.39
CA ARG A 365 -7.87 3.19 2.62
C ARG A 365 -9.19 3.93 2.53
N VAL A 366 -9.95 3.90 3.62
CA VAL A 366 -11.11 4.78 3.82
C VAL A 366 -10.88 5.61 5.07
N SER A 367 -11.21 6.89 5.01
CA SER A 367 -11.24 7.78 6.17
C SER A 367 -12.66 8.27 6.43
N ALA A 368 -12.97 8.53 7.69
CA ALA A 368 -14.19 9.21 8.10
C ALA A 368 -13.99 9.83 9.48
N ALA A 369 -14.95 10.65 9.91
CA ALA A 369 -15.10 10.96 11.33
C ALA A 369 -15.23 9.64 12.14
N PRO A 370 -14.69 9.55 13.37
CA PRO A 370 -14.64 8.30 14.14
C PRO A 370 -15.99 7.58 14.27
N ALA A 371 -17.10 8.32 14.40
CA ALA A 371 -18.44 7.76 14.50
C ALA A 371 -18.97 7.15 13.18
N ALA A 372 -18.43 7.58 12.03
CA ALA A 372 -18.83 7.14 10.70
C ALA A 372 -17.86 6.15 10.04
N LEU A 373 -16.71 5.87 10.69
CA LEU A 373 -15.67 5.00 10.13
C LEU A 373 -16.16 3.58 9.88
N GLU A 374 -16.81 2.95 10.84
CA GLU A 374 -17.23 1.55 10.70
C GLU A 374 -18.33 1.37 9.63
N PRO A 375 -19.36 2.24 9.52
CA PRO A 375 -20.24 2.26 8.36
C PRO A 375 -19.52 2.41 7.01
N ALA A 376 -18.55 3.34 6.90
CA ALA A 376 -17.79 3.55 5.67
C ALA A 376 -16.93 2.33 5.30
N ALA A 377 -16.28 1.71 6.30
CA ALA A 377 -15.53 0.48 6.16
C ALA A 377 -16.39 -0.68 5.64
N ARG A 378 -17.62 -0.85 6.17
CA ARG A 378 -18.55 -1.87 5.68
C ARG A 378 -18.99 -1.62 4.24
N ALA A 379 -19.28 -0.38 3.88
CA ALA A 379 -19.66 -0.04 2.50
C ALA A 379 -18.55 -0.41 1.50
N VAL A 380 -17.29 -0.19 1.85
CA VAL A 380 -16.12 -0.58 1.06
C VAL A 380 -16.02 -2.11 0.94
N GLU A 381 -16.21 -2.85 2.02
CA GLU A 381 -16.20 -4.32 2.01
C GLU A 381 -17.36 -4.90 1.16
N GLU A 382 -18.56 -4.35 1.30
CA GLU A 382 -19.76 -4.75 0.54
C GLU A 382 -19.60 -4.47 -0.96
N ALA A 383 -19.10 -3.29 -1.32
CA ALA A 383 -18.81 -2.92 -2.72
C ALA A 383 -17.75 -3.84 -3.35
N ALA A 384 -16.69 -4.17 -2.61
CA ALA A 384 -15.69 -5.13 -3.07
C ALA A 384 -16.29 -6.53 -3.26
N ALA A 385 -17.10 -7.00 -2.30
CA ALA A 385 -17.76 -8.31 -2.38
C ALA A 385 -18.71 -8.40 -3.58
N ALA A 386 -19.47 -7.33 -3.86
CA ALA A 386 -20.36 -7.24 -5.02
C ALA A 386 -19.61 -7.35 -6.36
N ALA A 387 -18.35 -6.90 -6.41
CA ALA A 387 -17.47 -7.04 -7.57
C ALA A 387 -16.68 -8.37 -7.61
N HIS A 388 -17.01 -9.33 -6.75
CA HIS A 388 -16.26 -10.58 -6.56
C HIS A 388 -14.79 -10.38 -6.14
N ALA A 389 -14.52 -9.26 -5.47
CA ALA A 389 -13.25 -8.96 -4.85
C ALA A 389 -13.33 -9.24 -3.34
N GLU A 390 -12.17 -9.39 -2.70
CA GLU A 390 -12.14 -9.62 -1.26
C GLU A 390 -11.10 -8.73 -0.59
N LEU A 391 -11.59 -7.91 0.34
CA LEU A 391 -10.78 -7.08 1.21
C LEU A 391 -10.56 -7.77 2.56
N VAL A 392 -9.42 -7.49 3.20
CA VAL A 392 -9.26 -7.76 4.65
C VAL A 392 -8.65 -6.56 5.32
N ARG A 393 -9.26 -6.17 6.43
CA ARG A 393 -8.75 -5.11 7.30
C ARG A 393 -7.34 -5.42 7.79
N LEU A 394 -6.49 -4.41 7.81
CA LEU A 394 -5.14 -4.43 8.37
C LEU A 394 -5.15 -4.16 9.88
N ASP A 395 -5.98 -4.88 10.62
CA ASP A 395 -6.06 -4.72 12.07
C ASP A 395 -4.71 -4.99 12.75
N GLY A 396 -4.25 -4.02 13.54
CA GLY A 396 -2.94 -3.98 14.18
C GLY A 396 -1.81 -3.44 13.28
N GLU A 397 -2.09 -3.10 12.02
CA GLU A 397 -1.13 -2.66 11.01
C GLU A 397 -1.63 -1.44 10.21
N HIS A 398 -2.57 -0.68 10.77
CA HIS A 398 -3.13 0.48 10.08
C HIS A 398 -2.09 1.57 9.86
N GLY A 399 -1.15 1.80 10.78
CA GLY A 399 -0.05 2.76 10.60
C GLY A 399 0.83 2.42 9.38
N PRO A 400 1.48 1.24 9.36
CA PRO A 400 2.17 0.74 8.17
C PRO A 400 1.33 0.78 6.90
N GLY A 401 0.04 0.42 7.00
CA GLY A 401 -0.91 0.48 5.89
C GLY A 401 -1.13 1.89 5.35
N MET A 402 -1.22 2.91 6.21
CA MET A 402 -1.31 4.32 5.82
C MET A 402 -0.09 4.74 5.00
N TYR A 403 1.11 4.42 5.51
CA TYR A 403 2.36 4.76 4.83
C TYR A 403 2.54 3.99 3.51
N ALA A 404 2.09 2.74 3.43
CA ALA A 404 2.08 1.96 2.21
C ALA A 404 1.04 2.45 1.18
N CYS A 405 -0.03 3.14 1.63
CA CYS A 405 -0.98 3.83 0.75
C CYS A 405 -0.42 5.16 0.21
N ALA A 406 0.55 5.78 0.89
CA ALA A 406 1.25 6.97 0.40
C ALA A 406 2.22 6.63 -0.75
N PRO A 407 2.74 7.63 -1.52
CA PRO A 407 3.64 7.38 -2.65
C PRO A 407 5.07 7.01 -2.20
N THR A 408 5.20 5.83 -1.60
CA THR A 408 6.42 5.33 -0.94
C THR A 408 7.02 4.09 -1.61
N GLY A 409 6.38 3.59 -2.66
CA GLY A 409 6.63 2.27 -3.24
C GLY A 409 6.09 1.11 -2.41
N GLY A 410 5.14 1.37 -1.48
CA GLY A 410 4.34 0.33 -0.83
C GLY A 410 4.88 -0.24 0.48
N GLY A 411 5.75 0.45 1.24
CA GLY A 411 6.25 -0.14 2.49
C GLY A 411 6.68 0.83 3.56
N ALA A 412 6.30 0.53 4.81
CA ALA A 412 7.20 0.50 5.96
C ALA A 412 6.86 -0.80 6.72
N THR A 413 7.68 -1.86 6.58
CA THR A 413 7.49 -3.14 7.28
C THR A 413 8.00 -3.11 8.70
#